data_AF-A0A7X4ATC8-F1
#
_entry.id   AF-A0A7X4ATC8-F1
#
_cell.length_a   1.000
_cell.length_b   1.000
_cell.length_c   1.000
_cell.angle_alpha   90.00
_cell.angle_beta   90.00
_cell.angle_gamma   90.00
#
_symmetry.space_group_name_H-M   'P 1'
#
loop_
_entity.id
_entity.type
_entity.pdbx_description
1 polymer ?
#
loop_
_entity_poly.entity_id
_entity_poly.type
_entity_poly.pdbx_seq_one_letter_code
_entity_poly.pdbx_strand_id
1 'polypeptide(L)'
;MVLLLLGVPGAVVRFSGVDVDPIVAAAVFGVGIIAGAFLLSWAAEVAQLDVSASLAIAVLALIAVLPEYAIEAVLAWDAGSSFDTVSGAVTTETSRVAANVTGSNRLLIGLGWSAVILIFWLKRRHALDMRGEMSLEIGMLAIVTVVTLLVFFMEQVHILLAVGLIGLFIAYLWLSSTSKVQEPKLIGAAALIASLPVRWRRMMVVFLFIFAAGVIVIAAEPFVDSLVETGE
;
A
#
# COMPACT_ATOMS: atom_id res chain seq x y z
N MET A 1 -0.26 -13.58 -16.56
CA MET A 1 0.83 -14.58 -16.64
C MET A 1 2.19 -13.94 -16.37
N VAL A 2 2.59 -12.87 -17.07
CA VAL A 2 3.90 -12.21 -16.84
C VAL A 2 4.11 -11.77 -15.38
N LEU A 3 3.14 -11.11 -14.75
CA LEU A 3 3.30 -10.68 -13.34
C LEU A 3 3.44 -11.84 -12.35
N LEU A 4 2.79 -12.98 -12.62
CA LEU A 4 2.98 -14.18 -11.80
C LEU A 4 4.43 -14.65 -11.89
N LEU A 5 5.01 -14.65 -13.10
CA LEU A 5 6.41 -15.01 -13.30
C LEU A 5 7.36 -14.00 -12.66
N LEU A 6 7.05 -12.70 -12.69
CA LEU A 6 7.87 -11.66 -12.07
C LEU A 6 7.88 -11.73 -10.54
N GLY A 7 6.87 -12.33 -9.91
CA GLY A 7 6.84 -12.54 -8.45
C GLY A 7 7.69 -13.72 -7.96
N VAL A 8 8.12 -14.62 -8.85
CA VAL A 8 8.85 -15.85 -8.47
C VAL A 8 10.33 -15.62 -8.14
N PRO A 9 11.11 -14.83 -8.90
CA PRO A 9 12.54 -14.65 -8.66
C PRO A 9 12.90 -14.24 -7.24
N GLY A 10 12.14 -13.32 -6.62
CA GLY A 10 12.38 -12.90 -5.24
C GLY A 10 12.29 -14.08 -4.25
N ALA A 11 11.27 -14.92 -4.38
CA ALA A 11 11.15 -16.11 -3.54
C ALA A 11 12.32 -17.10 -3.77
N VAL A 12 12.75 -17.28 -5.03
CA VAL A 12 13.90 -18.14 -5.34
C VAL A 12 15.17 -17.60 -4.68
N VAL A 13 15.46 -16.30 -4.80
CA VAL A 13 16.62 -15.67 -4.15
C VAL A 13 16.53 -15.87 -2.63
N ARG A 14 15.40 -15.52 -2.00
CA ARG A 14 15.20 -15.62 -0.54
C ARG A 14 15.41 -17.03 0.00
N PHE A 15 14.89 -18.06 -0.67
CA PHE A 15 14.95 -19.45 -0.18
C PHE A 15 16.17 -20.22 -0.65
N SER A 16 16.86 -19.76 -1.69
CA SER A 16 18.12 -20.37 -2.14
C SER A 16 19.29 -20.03 -1.22
N GLY A 17 19.19 -18.95 -0.44
CA GLY A 17 20.28 -18.46 0.41
C GLY A 17 21.49 -17.97 -0.40
N VAL A 18 21.31 -17.71 -1.70
CA VAL A 18 22.35 -17.13 -2.55
C VAL A 18 22.57 -15.68 -2.11
N ASP A 19 23.82 -15.35 -1.86
CA ASP A 19 24.25 -13.98 -1.62
C ASP A 19 24.23 -13.21 -2.96
N VAL A 20 23.46 -12.13 -3.00
CA VAL A 20 23.23 -11.33 -4.20
C VAL A 20 23.57 -9.89 -3.86
N ASP A 21 24.27 -9.22 -4.78
CA ASP A 21 24.58 -7.80 -4.67
C ASP A 21 23.34 -6.98 -4.23
N PRO A 22 23.45 -6.10 -3.22
CA PRO A 22 22.30 -5.40 -2.63
C PRO A 22 21.44 -4.63 -3.64
N ILE A 23 22.04 -4.02 -4.67
CA ILE A 23 21.30 -3.29 -5.69
C ILE A 23 20.45 -4.25 -6.52
N VAL A 24 21.04 -5.39 -6.90
CA VAL A 24 20.34 -6.43 -7.66
C VAL A 24 19.25 -7.07 -6.81
N ALA A 25 19.53 -7.35 -5.53
CA ALA A 25 18.56 -7.89 -4.59
C ALA A 25 17.36 -6.94 -4.42
N ALA A 26 17.61 -5.65 -4.16
CA ALA A 26 16.57 -4.63 -4.06
C ALA A 26 15.73 -4.56 -5.33
N ALA A 27 16.34 -4.62 -6.52
CA ALA A 27 15.61 -4.63 -7.78
C ALA A 27 14.73 -5.89 -7.95
N VAL A 28 15.26 -7.07 -7.64
CA VAL A 28 14.53 -8.35 -7.77
C VAL A 28 13.33 -8.41 -6.82
N PHE A 29 13.54 -8.08 -5.54
CA PHE A 29 12.45 -8.06 -4.56
C PHE A 29 11.43 -6.94 -4.86
N GLY A 30 11.91 -5.74 -5.23
CA GLY A 30 11.06 -4.62 -5.61
C GLY A 30 10.17 -4.92 -6.82
N VAL A 31 10.70 -5.57 -7.86
CA VAL A 31 9.91 -6.04 -9.02
C VAL A 31 8.85 -7.06 -8.57
N GLY A 32 9.18 -7.95 -7.65
CA GLY A 32 8.23 -8.89 -7.05
C GLY A 32 7.09 -8.18 -6.32
N ILE A 33 7.41 -7.19 -5.47
CA ILE A 33 6.44 -6.37 -4.75
C ILE A 33 5.52 -5.61 -5.71
N ILE A 34 6.08 -4.96 -6.74
CA ILE A 34 5.30 -4.26 -7.78
C ILE A 34 4.38 -5.24 -8.51
N ALA A 35 4.89 -6.41 -8.90
CA ALA A 35 4.08 -7.42 -9.56
C ALA A 35 2.93 -7.91 -8.66
N GLY A 36 3.21 -8.13 -7.38
CA GLY A 36 2.20 -8.45 -6.36
C GLY A 36 1.14 -7.36 -6.25
N ALA A 37 1.52 -6.08 -6.19
CA ALA A 37 0.61 -4.95 -6.09
C ALA A 37 -0.39 -4.89 -7.28
N PHE A 38 0.10 -5.11 -8.52
CA PHE A 38 -0.77 -5.18 -9.69
C PHE A 38 -1.72 -6.40 -9.65
N LEU A 39 -1.24 -7.56 -9.20
CA LEU A 39 -2.08 -8.74 -9.05
C LEU A 39 -3.17 -8.55 -7.98
N LEU A 40 -2.83 -7.91 -6.85
CA LEU A 40 -3.78 -7.51 -5.82
C LEU A 40 -4.84 -6.57 -6.38
N SER A 41 -4.44 -5.56 -7.16
CA SER A 41 -5.36 -4.62 -7.80
C SER A 41 -6.35 -5.32 -8.75
N TRP A 42 -5.90 -6.25 -9.57
CA TRP A 42 -6.80 -7.03 -10.44
C TRP A 42 -7.73 -7.95 -9.65
N ALA A 43 -7.21 -8.64 -8.63
CA ALA A 43 -8.03 -9.49 -7.76
C ALA A 43 -9.10 -8.66 -7.05
N ALA A 44 -8.73 -7.48 -6.55
CA ALA A 44 -9.59 -6.48 -5.94
C ALA A 44 -10.71 -6.03 -6.88
N GLU A 45 -10.39 -5.57 -8.09
CA GLU A 45 -11.38 -5.12 -9.08
C GLU A 45 -12.42 -6.21 -9.38
N VAL A 46 -11.97 -7.46 -9.56
CA VAL A 46 -12.88 -8.58 -9.85
C VAL A 46 -13.69 -8.97 -8.63
N ALA A 47 -13.09 -8.93 -7.43
CA ALA A 47 -13.77 -9.26 -6.19
C ALA A 47 -15.01 -8.37 -5.95
N GLN A 48 -14.99 -7.11 -6.41
CA GLN A 48 -16.14 -6.19 -6.31
C GLN A 48 -17.43 -6.75 -6.92
N LEU A 49 -17.34 -7.69 -7.87
CA LEU A 49 -18.51 -8.37 -8.46
C LEU A 49 -19.19 -9.36 -7.51
N ASP A 50 -18.49 -9.82 -6.47
CA ASP A 50 -18.90 -10.95 -5.63
C ASP A 50 -19.14 -10.57 -4.14
N VAL A 51 -18.81 -9.34 -3.72
CA VAL A 51 -18.99 -8.83 -2.34
C VAL A 51 -19.80 -7.53 -2.29
N SER A 52 -20.32 -7.17 -1.11
CA SER A 52 -21.07 -5.93 -0.95
C SER A 52 -20.20 -4.72 -1.27
N ALA A 53 -20.82 -3.70 -1.86
CA ALA A 53 -20.26 -2.37 -2.10
C ALA A 53 -19.43 -1.82 -0.93
N SER A 54 -20.01 -1.86 0.28
CA SER A 54 -19.39 -1.40 1.52
C SER A 54 -18.14 -2.19 1.91
N LEU A 55 -18.20 -3.52 1.80
CA LEU A 55 -17.08 -4.40 2.12
C LEU A 55 -15.97 -4.26 1.08
N ALA A 56 -16.34 -4.11 -0.19
CA ALA A 56 -15.41 -3.88 -1.28
C ALA A 56 -14.59 -2.62 -1.04
N ILE A 57 -15.20 -1.47 -0.76
CA ILE A 57 -14.45 -0.22 -0.50
C ILE A 57 -13.43 -0.42 0.63
N ALA A 58 -13.86 -0.94 1.78
CA ALA A 58 -13.00 -1.07 2.95
C ALA A 58 -11.83 -2.04 2.71
N VAL A 59 -12.11 -3.21 2.14
CA VAL A 59 -11.10 -4.23 1.88
C VAL A 59 -10.15 -3.78 0.77
N LEU A 60 -10.66 -3.16 -0.30
CA LEU A 60 -9.83 -2.69 -1.41
C LEU A 60 -8.92 -1.55 -0.99
N ALA A 61 -9.40 -0.62 -0.16
CA ALA A 61 -8.56 0.46 0.36
C ALA A 61 -7.37 -0.08 1.16
N LEU A 62 -7.59 -1.10 1.99
CA LEU A 62 -6.53 -1.74 2.76
C LEU A 62 -5.56 -2.52 1.86
N ILE A 63 -6.08 -3.30 0.92
CA ILE A 63 -5.27 -4.14 0.03
C ILE A 63 -4.43 -3.31 -0.94
N ALA A 64 -4.95 -2.18 -1.43
CA ALA A 64 -4.24 -1.32 -2.38
C ALA A 64 -2.93 -0.75 -1.80
N VAL A 65 -2.84 -0.65 -0.48
CA VAL A 65 -1.69 -0.10 0.24
C VAL A 65 -0.90 -1.21 0.97
N LEU A 66 -1.26 -2.48 0.76
CA LEU A 66 -0.61 -3.63 1.42
C LEU A 66 0.90 -3.70 1.18
N PRO A 67 1.45 -3.46 -0.02
CA PRO A 67 2.90 -3.40 -0.23
C PRO A 67 3.60 -2.42 0.70
N GLU A 68 3.01 -1.24 0.88
CA GLU A 68 3.54 -0.20 1.76
C GLU A 68 3.48 -0.65 3.21
N TYR A 69 2.34 -1.18 3.66
CA TYR A 69 2.20 -1.68 5.03
C TYR A 69 3.13 -2.85 5.35
N ALA A 70 3.48 -3.68 4.38
CA ALA A 70 4.46 -4.74 4.59
C ALA A 70 5.87 -4.17 4.84
N ILE A 71 6.27 -3.15 4.08
CA ILE A 71 7.55 -2.44 4.25
C ILE A 71 7.56 -1.67 5.58
N GLU A 72 6.49 -0.92 5.88
CA GLU A 72 6.34 -0.18 7.14
C GLU A 72 6.38 -1.11 8.36
N ALA A 73 5.77 -2.30 8.26
CA ALA A 73 5.78 -3.28 9.34
C ALA A 73 7.19 -3.81 9.65
N VAL A 74 8.01 -4.06 8.61
CA VAL A 74 9.42 -4.44 8.77
C VAL A 74 10.18 -3.32 9.47
N LEU A 75 10.12 -2.10 8.94
CA LEU A 75 10.81 -0.95 9.54
C LEU A 75 10.38 -0.69 10.99
N ALA A 76 9.08 -0.80 11.29
CA ALA A 76 8.56 -0.63 12.64
C ALA A 76 9.01 -1.75 13.59
N TRP A 77 9.11 -2.98 13.09
CA TRP A 77 9.63 -4.12 13.84
C TRP A 77 11.11 -3.94 14.18
N ASP A 78 11.92 -3.51 13.22
CA ASP A 78 13.36 -3.25 13.40
C ASP A 78 13.60 -2.09 14.36
N ALA A 79 12.81 -1.01 14.22
CA ALA A 79 12.82 0.11 15.16
C ALA A 79 12.52 -0.34 16.59
N GLY A 80 11.45 -1.12 16.78
CA GLY A 80 11.08 -1.68 18.08
C GLY A 80 12.14 -2.61 18.66
N SER A 81 12.78 -3.43 17.82
CA SER A 81 13.84 -4.36 18.22
C SER A 81 15.15 -3.64 18.60
N SER A 82 15.40 -2.48 17.98
CA SER A 82 16.56 -1.63 18.30
C SER A 82 16.38 -0.75 19.54
N PHE A 83 15.15 -0.65 20.07
CA PHE A 83 14.81 0.31 21.12
C PHE A 83 15.30 -0.15 22.51
N ASP A 84 16.14 0.66 23.13
CA ASP A 84 16.56 0.48 24.52
C ASP A 84 15.77 1.40 25.46
N THR A 85 15.01 0.78 26.37
CA THR A 85 14.15 1.47 27.33
C THR A 85 14.92 2.28 28.37
N VAL A 86 16.21 1.98 28.59
CA VAL A 86 17.05 2.68 29.56
C VAL A 86 17.60 3.99 28.98
N SER A 87 18.13 3.93 27.75
CA SER A 87 18.64 5.13 27.07
C SER A 87 17.53 6.01 26.50
N GLY A 88 16.38 5.44 26.09
CA GLY A 88 15.29 6.17 25.46
C GLY A 88 15.72 6.88 24.18
N ALA A 89 16.84 6.48 23.58
CA ALA A 89 17.46 7.17 22.47
C ALA A 89 16.75 6.83 21.15
N VAL A 90 16.61 7.85 20.29
CA VAL A 90 16.16 7.64 18.91
C VAL A 90 17.29 6.97 18.12
N THR A 91 17.03 5.77 17.63
CA THR A 91 17.96 5.02 16.78
C THR A 91 17.79 5.38 15.29
N THR A 92 18.74 4.96 14.47
CA THR A 92 18.64 5.05 13.01
C THR A 92 17.38 4.33 12.51
N GLU A 93 17.05 3.16 13.06
CA GLU A 93 15.85 2.40 12.69
C GLU A 93 14.57 3.16 13.00
N THR A 94 14.47 3.78 14.19
CA THR A 94 13.32 4.65 14.53
C THR A 94 13.20 5.83 13.57
N SER A 95 14.34 6.38 13.12
CA SER A 95 14.36 7.48 12.13
C SER A 95 13.89 7.01 10.74
N ARG A 96 14.20 5.76 10.34
CA ARG A 96 13.75 5.17 9.07
C ARG A 96 12.23 5.00 9.00
N VAL A 97 11.58 4.63 10.11
CA VAL A 97 10.11 4.56 10.18
C VAL A 97 9.48 5.92 9.86
N ALA A 98 9.92 6.97 10.53
CA ALA A 98 9.40 8.33 10.31
C ALA A 98 9.72 8.83 8.89
N ALA A 99 10.92 8.55 8.38
CA ALA A 99 11.33 8.92 7.03
C ALA A 99 10.49 8.21 5.96
N ASN A 100 10.20 6.93 6.14
CA ASN A 100 9.39 6.15 5.20
C ASN A 100 7.95 6.66 5.15
N VAL A 101 7.26 6.75 6.31
CA VAL A 101 5.86 7.22 6.38
C VAL A 101 5.69 8.65 5.85
N THR A 102 6.63 9.56 6.17
CA THR A 102 6.55 10.93 5.64
C THR A 102 6.94 11.02 4.17
N GLY A 103 7.92 10.22 3.74
CA GLY A 103 8.38 10.13 2.36
C GLY A 103 7.29 9.61 1.42
N SER A 104 6.62 8.52 1.78
CA SER A 104 5.57 7.91 0.96
C SER A 104 4.36 8.84 0.79
N ASN A 105 3.91 9.49 1.86
CA ASN A 105 2.83 10.50 1.80
C ASN A 105 3.20 11.70 0.91
N ARG A 106 4.43 12.21 1.02
CA ARG A 106 4.92 13.31 0.17
C ARG A 106 5.06 12.88 -1.28
N LEU A 107 5.53 11.66 -1.54
CA LEU A 107 5.66 11.12 -2.90
C LEU A 107 4.28 10.90 -3.54
N LEU A 108 3.30 10.40 -2.79
CA LEU A 108 1.92 10.20 -3.26
C LEU A 108 1.31 11.52 -3.74
N ILE A 109 1.36 12.57 -2.94
CA ILE A 109 0.76 13.87 -3.29
C ILE A 109 1.64 14.63 -4.28
N GLY A 110 2.93 14.72 -3.99
CA GLY A 110 3.89 15.56 -4.72
C GLY A 110 4.24 15.02 -6.11
N LEU A 111 4.33 13.69 -6.28
CA LEU A 111 4.62 13.05 -7.57
C LEU A 111 3.43 12.24 -8.10
N GLY A 112 2.78 11.42 -7.27
CA GLY A 112 1.69 10.56 -7.72
C GLY A 112 0.49 11.35 -8.29
N TRP A 113 -0.14 12.17 -7.44
CA TRP A 113 -1.32 12.95 -7.84
C TRP A 113 -0.98 13.99 -8.90
N SER A 114 0.15 14.69 -8.75
CA SER A 114 0.60 15.70 -9.72
C SER A 114 0.86 15.09 -11.10
N ALA A 115 1.47 13.90 -11.20
CA ALA A 115 1.68 13.20 -12.46
C ALA A 115 0.36 12.78 -13.11
N VAL A 116 -0.59 12.21 -12.33
CA VAL A 116 -1.91 11.83 -12.86
C VAL A 116 -2.66 13.05 -13.41
N ILE A 117 -2.66 14.16 -12.68
CA ILE A 117 -3.29 15.42 -13.11
C ILE A 117 -2.61 15.96 -14.37
N LEU A 118 -1.28 15.92 -14.42
CA LEU A 118 -0.51 16.35 -15.59
C LEU A 118 -0.83 15.50 -16.82
N ILE A 119 -0.85 14.17 -16.70
CA ILE A 119 -1.19 13.25 -17.80
C ILE A 119 -2.63 13.51 -18.27
N PHE A 120 -3.57 13.68 -17.34
CA PHE A 120 -4.95 14.03 -17.66
C PHE A 120 -5.00 15.32 -18.47
N TRP A 121 -4.37 16.39 -17.99
CA TRP A 121 -4.33 17.67 -18.67
C TRP A 121 -3.67 17.59 -20.05
N LEU A 122 -2.56 16.86 -20.19
CA LEU A 122 -1.89 16.66 -21.48
C LEU A 122 -2.80 15.98 -22.51
N LYS A 123 -3.59 14.99 -22.08
CA LYS A 123 -4.52 14.22 -22.93
C LYS A 123 -5.82 14.95 -23.23
N ARG A 124 -6.33 15.72 -22.27
CA ARG A 124 -7.69 16.28 -22.30
C ARG A 124 -7.76 17.79 -22.49
N ARG A 125 -6.65 18.49 -22.21
CA ARG A 125 -6.46 19.94 -22.35
C ARG A 125 -7.51 20.80 -21.62
N HIS A 126 -8.09 20.28 -20.55
CA HIS A 126 -8.99 21.01 -19.65
C HIS A 126 -8.61 20.77 -18.18
N ALA A 127 -9.06 21.67 -17.31
CA ALA A 127 -8.87 21.54 -15.88
C ALA A 127 -9.72 20.38 -15.34
N LEU A 128 -9.12 19.55 -14.47
CA LEU A 128 -9.84 18.50 -13.77
C LEU A 128 -10.77 19.13 -12.74
N ASP A 129 -12.09 19.00 -12.92
CA ASP A 129 -13.09 19.46 -11.94
C ASP A 129 -13.54 18.27 -11.09
N MET A 130 -13.29 18.34 -9.78
CA MET A 130 -13.71 17.35 -8.79
C MET A 130 -14.59 17.97 -7.69
N ARG A 131 -15.19 19.15 -7.95
CA ARG A 131 -16.02 19.85 -6.98
C ARG A 131 -17.20 18.97 -6.54
N GLY A 132 -17.32 18.75 -5.24
CA GLY A 132 -18.42 18.00 -4.64
C GLY A 132 -18.26 16.48 -4.64
N GLU A 133 -17.27 15.92 -5.34
CA GLU A 133 -17.06 14.47 -5.44
C GLU A 133 -16.25 13.90 -4.26
N MET A 134 -15.40 14.71 -3.62
CA MET A 134 -14.43 14.26 -2.59
C MET A 134 -14.53 15.03 -1.27
N SER A 135 -15.70 15.59 -0.95
CA SER A 135 -15.88 16.45 0.23
C SER A 135 -15.60 15.72 1.54
N LEU A 136 -15.96 14.43 1.63
CA LEU A 136 -15.70 13.61 2.82
C LEU A 136 -14.20 13.36 2.98
N GLU A 137 -13.53 12.93 1.91
CA GLU A 137 -12.09 12.63 1.87
C GLU A 137 -11.28 13.86 2.25
N ILE A 138 -11.57 15.02 1.65
CA ILE A 138 -10.88 16.28 1.94
C ILE A 138 -11.11 16.71 3.40
N GLY A 139 -12.35 16.58 3.89
CA GLY A 139 -12.67 16.89 5.29
C GLY A 139 -11.90 16.01 6.27
N MET A 140 -11.86 14.69 6.03
CA MET A 140 -11.10 13.75 6.84
C MET A 140 -9.59 14.00 6.77
N LEU A 141 -9.05 14.25 5.58
CA LEU A 141 -7.64 14.62 5.41
C LEU A 141 -7.28 15.90 6.17
N ALA A 142 -8.15 16.90 6.17
CA ALA A 142 -7.94 18.12 6.95
C ALA A 142 -7.91 17.84 8.46
N ILE A 143 -8.85 17.02 8.96
CA ILE A 143 -8.87 16.60 10.37
C ILE A 143 -7.59 15.85 10.73
N VAL A 144 -7.20 14.82 9.96
CA VAL A 144 -5.97 14.04 10.17
C VAL A 144 -4.75 14.96 10.14
N THR A 145 -4.69 15.92 9.22
CA THR A 145 -3.58 16.87 9.12
C THR A 145 -3.46 17.70 10.39
N VAL A 146 -4.57 18.23 10.92
CA VAL A 146 -4.54 19.00 12.17
C VAL A 146 -4.16 18.13 13.36
N VAL A 147 -4.71 16.92 13.45
CA VAL A 147 -4.41 15.97 14.55
C VAL A 147 -2.93 15.57 14.52
N THR A 148 -2.35 15.34 13.33
CA THR A 148 -0.95 14.94 13.19
C THR A 148 0.04 16.07 13.50
N LEU A 149 -0.38 17.35 13.51
CA LEU A 149 0.44 18.44 14.06
C LEU A 149 0.78 18.23 15.54
N LEU A 150 -0.01 17.44 16.28
CA LEU A 150 0.33 17.07 17.65
C LEU A 150 1.64 16.28 17.73
N VAL A 151 1.98 15.49 16.69
CA VAL A 151 3.26 14.75 16.64
C VAL A 151 4.44 15.72 16.65
N PHE A 152 4.33 16.86 15.97
CA PHE A 152 5.38 17.89 15.96
C PHE A 152 5.64 18.44 17.37
N PHE A 153 4.59 18.71 18.15
CA PHE A 153 4.74 19.24 19.51
C PHE A 153 5.15 18.18 20.53
N MET A 154 4.75 16.93 20.33
CA MET A 154 5.06 15.83 21.24
C MET A 154 6.42 15.17 20.95
N GLU A 155 6.99 15.44 19.77
CA GLU A 155 8.23 14.84 19.25
C GLU A 155 8.21 13.30 19.14
N GLN A 156 7.04 12.69 19.36
CA GLN A 156 6.82 11.25 19.29
C GLN A 156 5.35 10.92 18.99
N VAL A 157 5.10 9.72 18.48
CA VAL A 157 3.74 9.21 18.28
C VAL A 157 3.30 8.43 19.51
N HIS A 158 2.55 9.09 20.40
CA HIS A 158 1.98 8.43 21.58
C HIS A 158 0.95 7.35 21.19
N ILE A 159 0.86 6.28 21.98
CA ILE A 159 -0.08 5.18 21.74
C ILE A 159 -1.54 5.65 21.67
N LEU A 160 -1.94 6.61 22.52
CA LEU A 160 -3.29 7.18 22.51
C LEU A 160 -3.57 7.93 21.20
N LEU A 161 -2.57 8.65 20.67
CA LEU A 161 -2.68 9.32 19.38
C LEU A 161 -2.78 8.29 18.24
N ALA A 162 -1.97 7.23 18.26
CA ALA A 162 -2.03 6.15 17.29
C ALA A 162 -3.41 5.46 17.26
N VAL A 163 -3.94 5.10 18.45
CA VAL A 163 -5.30 4.53 18.58
C VAL A 163 -6.36 5.50 18.07
N GLY A 164 -6.21 6.80 18.36
CA GLY A 164 -7.10 7.84 17.85
C GLY A 164 -7.09 7.94 16.32
N LEU A 165 -5.91 7.88 15.68
CA LEU A 165 -5.76 7.90 14.23
C LEU A 165 -6.37 6.66 13.57
N ILE A 166 -6.17 5.47 14.16
CA ILE A 166 -6.84 4.24 13.70
C ILE A 166 -8.36 4.38 13.81
N GLY A 167 -8.85 4.89 14.93
CA GLY A 167 -10.28 5.14 15.12
C GLY A 167 -10.86 6.11 14.09
N LEU A 168 -10.10 7.14 13.72
CA LEU A 168 -10.48 8.11 12.69
C LEU A 168 -10.53 7.46 11.29
N PHE A 169 -9.59 6.57 10.98
CA PHE A 169 -9.60 5.80 9.73
C PHE A 169 -10.80 4.84 9.67
N ILE A 170 -11.09 4.12 10.76
CA ILE A 170 -12.28 3.26 10.87
C ILE A 170 -13.57 4.07 10.69
N ALA A 171 -13.66 5.25 11.31
CA ALA A 171 -14.79 6.16 11.14
C ALA A 171 -14.93 6.60 9.67
N TYR A 172 -13.83 6.94 8.99
CA TYR A 172 -13.84 7.25 7.56
C TYR A 172 -14.38 6.08 6.73
N LEU A 173 -13.89 4.86 6.95
CA LEU A 173 -14.38 3.67 6.23
C LEU A 173 -15.88 3.46 6.45
N TRP A 174 -16.35 3.64 7.68
CA TRP A 174 -17.77 3.50 8.00
C TRP A 174 -18.62 4.56 7.28
N LEU A 175 -18.23 5.84 7.32
CA LEU A 175 -18.94 6.91 6.63
C LEU A 175 -18.92 6.71 5.11
N SER A 176 -17.77 6.36 4.55
CA SER A 176 -17.58 6.14 3.11
C SER A 176 -18.40 4.96 2.57
N SER A 177 -18.61 3.93 3.40
CA SER A 177 -19.39 2.74 3.03
C SER A 177 -20.87 3.01 2.69
N THR A 178 -21.39 4.19 3.04
CA THR A 178 -22.78 4.61 2.76
C THR A 178 -22.93 5.25 1.37
N SER A 179 -21.82 5.54 0.69
CA SER A 179 -21.81 6.09 -0.66
C SER A 179 -22.24 5.07 -1.72
N LYS A 180 -22.90 5.53 -2.78
CA LYS A 180 -23.35 4.66 -3.89
C LYS A 180 -22.14 4.14 -4.64
N VAL A 181 -21.91 2.83 -4.58
CA VAL A 181 -20.87 2.17 -5.38
C VAL A 181 -21.38 1.97 -6.80
N GLN A 182 -20.66 2.55 -7.77
CA GLN A 182 -20.89 2.29 -9.18
C GLN A 182 -20.30 0.91 -9.53
N GLU A 183 -20.98 0.17 -10.40
CA GLU A 183 -20.43 -1.09 -10.90
C GLU A 183 -19.06 -0.85 -11.57
N PRO A 184 -18.05 -1.67 -11.26
CA PRO A 184 -16.71 -1.48 -11.80
C PRO A 184 -16.72 -1.72 -13.31
N LYS A 185 -16.18 -0.75 -14.07
CA LYS A 185 -15.87 -0.95 -15.49
C LYS A 185 -14.56 -1.71 -15.60
N LEU A 186 -14.66 -3.03 -15.62
CA LEU A 186 -13.50 -3.91 -15.72
C LEU A 186 -12.88 -3.85 -17.12
N ILE A 187 -11.56 -3.69 -17.18
CA ILE A 187 -10.79 -3.63 -18.43
C ILE A 187 -9.60 -4.60 -18.33
N GLY A 188 -9.19 -5.16 -19.47
CA GLY A 188 -7.96 -5.97 -19.56
C GLY A 188 -8.02 -7.25 -18.73
N ALA A 189 -7.01 -7.48 -17.88
CA ALA A 189 -6.87 -8.72 -17.11
C ALA A 189 -8.04 -8.98 -16.15
N ALA A 190 -8.55 -7.94 -15.49
CA ALA A 190 -9.71 -8.05 -14.61
C ALA A 190 -10.97 -8.51 -15.38
N ALA A 191 -11.19 -7.98 -16.59
CA ALA A 191 -12.32 -8.39 -17.44
C ALA A 191 -12.23 -9.87 -17.86
N LEU A 192 -11.02 -10.35 -18.17
CA LEU A 192 -10.80 -11.76 -18.51
C LEU A 192 -11.16 -12.68 -17.33
N ILE A 193 -10.72 -12.36 -16.12
CA ILE A 193 -11.04 -13.14 -14.92
C ILE A 193 -12.54 -13.06 -14.61
N ALA A 194 -13.15 -11.89 -14.78
CA ALA A 194 -14.58 -11.68 -14.56
C ALA A 194 -15.47 -12.53 -15.48
N SER A 195 -15.01 -12.80 -16.70
CA SER A 195 -15.73 -13.63 -17.68
C SER A 195 -15.78 -15.13 -17.33
N LEU A 196 -14.99 -15.58 -16.35
CA LEU A 196 -15.00 -16.98 -15.91
C LEU A 196 -16.31 -17.32 -15.19
N PRO A 197 -16.74 -18.61 -15.22
CA PRO A 197 -17.83 -19.07 -14.38
C PRO A 197 -17.56 -18.76 -12.90
N VAL A 198 -18.61 -18.41 -12.14
CA VAL A 198 -18.53 -17.88 -10.76
C VAL A 198 -17.56 -18.66 -9.87
N ARG A 199 -17.59 -20.00 -9.92
CA ARG A 199 -16.69 -20.86 -9.13
C ARG A 199 -15.22 -20.63 -9.47
N TRP A 200 -14.88 -20.65 -10.76
CA TRP A 200 -13.51 -20.45 -11.24
C TRP A 200 -13.02 -19.02 -11.04
N ARG A 201 -13.91 -18.03 -11.22
CA ARG A 201 -13.61 -16.63 -10.92
C ARG A 201 -13.20 -16.45 -9.46
N ARG A 202 -14.01 -16.94 -8.52
CA ARG A 202 -13.72 -16.83 -7.08
C ARG A 202 -12.43 -17.55 -6.69
N MET A 203 -12.21 -18.76 -7.21
CA MET A 203 -10.96 -19.49 -6.99
C MET A 203 -9.74 -18.72 -7.51
N MET A 204 -9.84 -18.13 -8.70
CA MET A 204 -8.76 -17.32 -9.28
C MET A 204 -8.49 -16.08 -8.43
N VAL A 205 -9.52 -15.35 -8.02
CA VAL A 205 -9.38 -14.17 -7.15
C VAL A 205 -8.69 -14.52 -5.83
N VAL A 206 -9.13 -15.59 -5.16
CA VAL A 206 -8.51 -16.07 -3.91
C VAL A 206 -7.05 -16.48 -4.14
N PHE A 207 -6.77 -17.21 -5.22
CA PHE A 207 -5.40 -17.57 -5.59
C PHE A 207 -4.51 -16.34 -5.80
N LEU A 208 -5.00 -15.34 -6.55
CA LEU A 208 -4.25 -14.12 -6.80
C LEU A 208 -3.98 -13.33 -5.51
N PHE A 209 -4.95 -13.23 -4.60
CA PHE A 209 -4.73 -12.61 -3.30
C PHE A 209 -3.66 -13.33 -2.50
N ILE A 210 -3.76 -14.66 -2.36
CA ILE A 210 -2.78 -15.46 -1.60
C ILE A 210 -1.40 -15.38 -2.23
N PHE A 211 -1.30 -15.54 -3.55
CA PHE A 211 -0.04 -15.49 -4.26
C PHE A 211 0.63 -14.12 -4.13
N ALA A 212 -0.12 -13.04 -4.38
CA ALA A 212 0.43 -11.70 -4.33
C ALA A 212 0.81 -11.28 -2.90
N ALA A 213 -0.02 -11.58 -1.90
CA ALA A 213 0.32 -11.36 -0.50
C ALA A 213 1.57 -12.17 -0.09
N GLY A 214 1.65 -13.43 -0.51
CA GLY A 214 2.83 -14.27 -0.27
C GLY A 214 4.10 -13.68 -0.88
N VAL A 215 4.05 -13.23 -2.14
CA VAL A 215 5.19 -12.56 -2.80
C VAL A 215 5.61 -11.30 -2.04
N ILE A 216 4.66 -10.45 -1.66
CA ILE A 216 4.94 -9.20 -0.94
C ILE A 216 5.57 -9.49 0.42
N VAL A 217 4.99 -10.39 1.22
CA VAL A 217 5.49 -10.73 2.56
C VAL A 217 6.88 -11.36 2.50
N ILE A 218 7.13 -12.28 1.56
CA ILE A 218 8.44 -12.93 1.38
C ILE A 218 9.51 -11.91 0.95
N ALA A 219 9.12 -10.90 0.15
CA ALA A 219 10.03 -9.92 -0.41
C ALA A 219 10.26 -8.70 0.51
N ALA A 220 9.36 -8.37 1.43
CA ALA A 220 9.38 -7.11 2.18
C ALA A 220 10.65 -6.92 3.02
N GLU A 221 10.96 -7.87 3.90
CA GLU A 221 12.17 -7.85 4.74
C GLU A 221 13.47 -7.76 3.92
N PRO A 222 13.77 -8.70 3.01
CA PRO A 222 15.02 -8.63 2.26
C PRO A 222 15.09 -7.43 1.30
N PHE A 223 13.95 -6.88 0.87
CA PHE A 223 13.93 -5.63 0.12
C PHE A 223 14.37 -4.44 0.96
N VAL A 224 13.89 -4.34 2.20
CA VAL A 224 14.29 -3.29 3.15
C VAL A 224 15.78 -3.40 3.45
N ASP A 225 16.26 -4.60 3.80
CA ASP A 225 17.67 -4.85 4.09
C ASP A 225 18.57 -4.45 2.90
N SER A 226 18.20 -4.88 1.70
CA SER A 226 18.97 -4.57 0.49
C SER A 226 19.00 -3.08 0.17
N LEU A 227 17.91 -2.35 0.42
CA LEU A 227 17.86 -0.89 0.23
C LEU A 227 18.73 -0.15 1.24
N VAL A 228 18.73 -0.61 2.49
CA VAL A 228 19.56 -0.07 3.55
C VAL A 228 21.04 -0.25 3.19
N GLU A 229 21.43 -1.48 2.85
CA GLU A 229 22.82 -1.81 2.51
C GLU A 229 23.31 -1.09 1.25
N THR A 230 22.42 -0.90 0.26
CA THR A 230 22.73 -0.09 -0.93
C THR A 230 22.99 1.39 -0.61
N GLY A 231 22.41 1.90 0.48
CA GLY A 231 22.52 3.30 0.89
C GLY A 231 23.71 3.64 1.79
N GLU A 232 24.47 2.64 2.23
CA GLU A 232 25.68 2.77 3.04
C GLU A 232 26.95 2.94 2.19
#